data_AF-A0A7J4GEB7-F1
#
_entry.id   AF-A0A7J4GEB7-F1
#
_cell.length_a   1.000
_cell.length_b   1.000
_cell.length_c   1.000
_cell.angle_alpha   90.00
_cell.angle_beta   90.00
_cell.angle_gamma   90.00
#
_symmetry.space_group_name_H-M   'P 1'
#
loop_
_entity.id
_entity.type
_entity.pdbx_description
1 polymer ?
#
loop_
_entity_poly.entity_id
_entity_poly.type
_entity_poly.pdbx_seq_one_letter_code
_entity_poly.pdbx_strand_id
1 'polypeptide(L)'
;MAKKDTYLALLRRGIDPTTAQTLADSGLKVGDLKKLDEEKLRNNYGLTSDIAKSVLSSVRSGPRASSSQRYLADVLSKGKKKKVDKIDEQRFKREQKDLISELFEKKEELRIAKVESFRNKKLVMNRLGKTIELIVKLEISFDDEGKREQRSKLRDQLETRGLEAARDHEMLELVGTPQDIVDFRRKLAPVLCMYACPSCGEEMDPRGSNIVENPNDFSFICWDCEEEFHAPMATFVDDRLNNGNLIKIDPDIKPRHKVVKPPKKQTADTIKDMMMKDLEETGASAEEMAAAAEASELTGGLMSIDEWIDQTLAAKGYIQAQEHREDFILATGAGATKFNKWMKKAGLRFNKQTGQWTRWSDR
;
A
#
# COMPACT_ATOMS: atom_id res chain seq x y z
N MET A 1 -45.54 21.06 -18.19
CA MET A 1 -45.68 19.60 -18.29
C MET A 1 -45.16 19.07 -19.63
N ALA A 2 -45.69 19.51 -20.78
CA ALA A 2 -45.30 19.00 -22.11
C ALA A 2 -43.78 18.98 -22.43
N LYS A 3 -43.00 20.00 -22.02
CA LYS A 3 -41.54 20.05 -22.27
C LYS A 3 -40.79 18.90 -21.62
N LYS A 4 -41.08 18.62 -20.34
CA LYS A 4 -40.44 17.55 -19.55
C LYS A 4 -40.80 16.17 -20.11
N ASP A 5 -42.04 16.01 -20.56
CA ASP A 5 -42.52 14.75 -21.14
C ASP A 5 -41.88 14.48 -22.51
N THR A 6 -41.76 15.50 -23.37
CA THR A 6 -41.03 15.38 -24.65
C THR A 6 -39.56 15.06 -24.40
N TYR A 7 -38.89 15.79 -23.50
CA TYR A 7 -37.48 15.57 -23.18
C TYR A 7 -37.20 14.13 -22.73
N LEU A 8 -37.95 13.63 -21.75
CA LEU A 8 -37.83 12.26 -21.26
C LEU A 8 -38.16 11.22 -22.33
N ALA A 9 -39.11 11.52 -23.21
CA ALA A 9 -39.48 10.62 -24.30
C ALA A 9 -38.40 10.53 -25.39
N LEU A 10 -37.62 11.59 -25.64
CA LEU A 10 -36.48 11.58 -26.55
C LEU A 10 -35.28 10.86 -25.95
N LEU A 11 -35.01 11.06 -24.65
CA LEU A 11 -33.97 10.31 -23.92
C LEU A 11 -34.25 8.80 -23.90
N ARG A 12 -35.49 8.38 -23.66
CA ARG A 12 -35.92 6.97 -23.73
C ARG A 12 -35.78 6.34 -25.12
N ARG A 13 -35.57 7.15 -26.15
CA ARG A 13 -35.31 6.71 -27.54
C ARG A 13 -33.83 6.75 -27.91
N GLY A 14 -32.95 7.14 -26.98
CA GLY A 14 -31.49 7.15 -27.17
C GLY A 14 -30.96 8.39 -27.89
N ILE A 15 -31.69 9.51 -27.85
CA ILE A 15 -31.21 10.81 -28.35
C ILE A 15 -30.36 11.47 -27.27
N ASP A 16 -29.28 12.12 -27.68
CA ASP A 16 -28.37 12.84 -26.79
C ASP A 16 -29.08 13.97 -26.01
N PRO A 17 -28.63 14.28 -24.78
CA PRO A 17 -29.34 15.18 -23.88
C PRO A 17 -29.42 16.62 -24.39
N THR A 18 -28.41 17.11 -25.10
CA THR A 18 -28.38 18.47 -25.66
C THR A 18 -29.37 18.63 -26.80
N THR A 19 -29.42 17.67 -27.75
CA THR A 19 -30.40 17.66 -28.83
C THR A 19 -31.82 17.45 -28.31
N ALA A 20 -32.00 16.57 -27.31
CA ALA A 20 -33.28 16.34 -26.66
C ALA A 20 -33.81 17.61 -25.97
N GLN A 21 -32.93 18.42 -25.38
CA GLN A 21 -33.29 19.67 -24.72
C GLN A 21 -33.70 20.75 -25.74
N THR A 22 -32.92 20.94 -26.81
CA THR A 22 -33.25 21.89 -27.89
C THR A 22 -34.60 21.59 -28.55
N LEU A 23 -34.90 20.31 -28.79
CA LEU A 23 -36.18 19.87 -29.37
C LEU A 23 -37.36 19.92 -28.39
N ALA A 24 -37.10 19.75 -27.09
CA ALA A 24 -38.12 19.92 -26.06
C ALA A 24 -38.43 21.40 -25.80
N ASP A 25 -37.41 22.26 -25.88
CA ASP A 25 -37.55 23.71 -25.67
C ASP A 25 -38.26 24.41 -26.82
N SER A 26 -38.14 23.87 -28.03
CA SER A 26 -38.91 24.31 -29.19
C SER A 26 -40.40 23.92 -29.16
N GLY A 27 -40.84 23.20 -28.12
CA GLY A 27 -42.25 22.88 -27.90
C GLY A 27 -42.80 21.77 -28.79
N LEU A 28 -41.95 21.06 -29.52
CA LEU A 28 -42.36 19.93 -30.35
C LEU A 28 -42.81 18.74 -29.50
N LYS A 29 -43.83 18.01 -29.95
CA LYS A 29 -44.17 16.70 -29.40
C LYS A 29 -43.53 15.60 -30.24
N VAL A 30 -43.29 14.45 -29.63
CA VAL A 30 -42.75 13.26 -30.32
C VAL A 30 -43.61 12.83 -31.52
N GLY A 31 -44.92 13.06 -31.47
CA GLY A 31 -45.83 12.81 -32.59
C GLY A 31 -45.63 13.76 -33.78
N ASP A 32 -45.21 15.00 -33.52
CA ASP A 32 -44.96 16.01 -34.56
C ASP A 32 -43.58 15.81 -35.20
N LEU A 33 -42.59 15.37 -34.42
CA LEU A 33 -41.26 14.97 -34.90
C LEU A 33 -41.31 13.83 -35.94
N LYS A 34 -42.34 12.98 -35.93
CA LYS A 34 -42.53 11.93 -36.94
C LYS A 34 -42.92 12.48 -38.32
N LYS A 35 -43.52 13.67 -38.36
CA LYS A 35 -44.06 14.31 -39.57
C LYS A 35 -43.08 15.32 -40.19
N LEU A 36 -41.94 15.56 -39.56
CA LEU A 36 -40.92 16.49 -40.03
C LEU A 36 -39.92 15.78 -40.95
N ASP A 37 -39.42 16.55 -41.91
CA ASP A 37 -38.39 16.13 -42.85
C ASP A 37 -37.01 16.60 -42.37
N GLU A 38 -35.95 15.95 -42.83
CA GLU A 38 -34.56 16.27 -42.46
C GLU A 38 -34.23 17.75 -42.70
N GLU A 39 -34.66 18.31 -43.82
CA GLU A 39 -34.42 19.72 -44.18
C GLU A 39 -35.11 20.69 -43.21
N LYS A 40 -36.30 20.34 -42.71
CA LYS A 40 -37.02 21.17 -41.72
C LYS A 40 -36.35 21.11 -40.35
N LEU A 41 -35.75 19.97 -39.99
CA LEU A 41 -35.01 19.81 -38.73
C LEU A 41 -33.69 20.60 -38.73
N ARG A 42 -33.03 20.68 -39.88
CA ARG A 42 -31.81 21.47 -40.07
C ARG A 42 -32.11 22.97 -40.08
N ASN A 43 -33.09 23.40 -40.88
CA ASN A 43 -33.35 24.83 -41.10
C ASN A 43 -34.03 25.50 -39.89
N ASN A 44 -34.91 24.80 -39.17
CA ASN A 44 -35.68 25.41 -38.08
C ASN A 44 -35.06 25.19 -36.69
N TYR A 45 -34.21 24.17 -36.51
CA TYR A 45 -33.66 23.80 -35.20
C TYR A 45 -32.13 23.68 -35.17
N GLY A 46 -31.45 24.07 -36.25
CA GLY A 46 -29.99 24.16 -36.30
C GLY A 46 -29.25 22.83 -36.17
N LEU A 47 -29.92 21.71 -36.42
CA LEU A 47 -29.31 20.38 -36.32
C LEU A 47 -28.38 20.10 -37.52
N THR A 48 -27.27 19.41 -37.27
CA THR A 48 -26.43 18.89 -38.36
C THR A 48 -27.15 17.74 -39.07
N SER A 49 -26.77 17.49 -40.33
CA SER A 49 -27.39 16.47 -41.21
C SER A 49 -27.46 15.08 -40.54
N ASP A 50 -26.36 14.68 -39.89
CA ASP A 50 -26.25 13.35 -39.27
C ASP A 50 -27.12 13.23 -38.02
N ILE A 51 -27.21 14.30 -37.22
CA ILE A 51 -28.05 14.35 -36.01
C ILE A 51 -29.53 14.33 -36.41
N ALA A 52 -29.93 15.07 -37.44
CA ALA A 52 -31.30 15.08 -37.94
C ALA A 52 -31.76 13.68 -38.42
N LYS A 53 -30.90 12.95 -39.14
CA LYS A 53 -31.14 11.55 -39.55
C LYS A 53 -31.24 10.60 -38.36
N SER A 54 -30.36 10.76 -37.37
CA SER A 54 -30.35 9.96 -36.14
C SER A 54 -31.63 10.17 -35.32
N VAL A 55 -32.08 11.41 -35.18
CA VAL A 55 -33.33 11.76 -34.48
C VAL A 55 -34.54 11.16 -35.20
N LEU A 56 -34.64 11.31 -36.53
CA LEU A 56 -35.76 10.76 -37.30
C LEU A 56 -35.82 9.23 -37.24
N SER A 57 -34.66 8.56 -37.34
CA SER A 57 -34.59 7.10 -37.24
C SER A 57 -34.93 6.60 -35.82
N SER A 58 -34.51 7.31 -34.78
CA SER A 58 -34.81 6.98 -33.38
C SER A 58 -36.27 7.24 -33.00
N VAL A 59 -36.89 8.28 -33.56
CA VAL A 59 -38.31 8.59 -33.33
C VAL A 59 -39.23 7.63 -34.11
N ARG A 60 -38.85 7.19 -35.31
CA ARG A 60 -39.57 6.19 -36.12
C ARG A 60 -39.46 4.77 -35.55
N SER A 61 -38.31 4.40 -34.98
CA SER A 61 -38.06 3.05 -34.44
C SER A 61 -38.71 2.75 -33.07
N GLY A 62 -39.40 3.72 -32.46
CA GLY A 62 -40.16 3.52 -31.22
C GLY A 62 -39.29 3.40 -29.96
N PRO A 63 -39.90 3.33 -28.76
CA PRO A 63 -39.15 3.19 -27.50
C PRO A 63 -38.37 1.87 -27.49
N ARG A 64 -37.04 1.93 -27.35
CA ARG A 64 -36.20 0.72 -27.24
C ARG A 64 -36.29 0.17 -25.82
N ALA A 65 -37.01 -0.95 -25.64
CA ALA A 65 -37.33 -1.55 -24.34
C ALA A 65 -36.18 -2.35 -23.66
N SER A 66 -34.90 -2.08 -23.92
CA SER A 66 -33.83 -3.03 -23.55
C SER A 66 -32.62 -2.48 -22.77
N SER A 67 -32.84 -1.71 -21.71
CA SER A 67 -31.81 -1.52 -20.67
C SER A 67 -32.31 -1.95 -19.29
N SER A 68 -33.47 -1.48 -18.84
CA SER A 68 -34.04 -1.85 -17.53
C SER A 68 -34.61 -3.28 -17.46
N GLN A 69 -35.25 -3.78 -18.52
CA GLN A 69 -35.76 -5.17 -18.56
C GLN A 69 -34.63 -6.23 -18.64
N ARG A 70 -33.45 -5.87 -19.16
CA ARG A 70 -32.27 -6.76 -19.13
C ARG A 70 -31.73 -6.93 -17.72
N TYR A 71 -31.70 -5.84 -16.95
CA TYR A 71 -31.29 -5.87 -15.55
C TYR A 71 -32.27 -6.68 -14.69
N LEU A 72 -33.58 -6.44 -14.82
CA LEU A 72 -34.61 -7.22 -14.12
C LEU A 72 -34.64 -8.70 -14.53
N ALA A 73 -34.38 -9.04 -15.79
CA ALA A 73 -34.27 -10.43 -16.24
C ALA A 73 -33.00 -11.14 -15.72
N ASP A 74 -31.89 -10.42 -15.55
CA ASP A 74 -30.65 -10.97 -14.98
C ASP A 74 -30.83 -11.22 -13.48
N VAL A 75 -31.44 -10.27 -12.76
CA VAL A 75 -31.70 -10.36 -11.30
C VAL A 75 -32.75 -11.42 -10.96
N LEU A 76 -33.77 -11.61 -11.81
CA LEU A 76 -34.80 -12.65 -11.64
C LEU A 76 -34.33 -14.04 -12.07
N SER A 77 -33.21 -14.17 -12.79
CA SER A 77 -32.66 -15.45 -13.21
C SER A 77 -31.84 -16.13 -12.10
N LYS A 78 -32.44 -16.29 -10.91
CA LYS A 78 -31.93 -17.19 -9.86
C LYS A 78 -31.81 -18.61 -10.44
N GLY A 79 -30.58 -19.07 -10.67
CA GLY A 79 -30.25 -20.50 -10.77
C GLY A 79 -29.94 -21.09 -12.15
N LYS A 80 -29.89 -20.32 -13.24
CA LYS A 80 -29.31 -20.82 -14.50
C LYS A 80 -28.03 -20.08 -14.79
N LYS A 81 -26.88 -20.73 -14.53
CA LYS A 81 -25.60 -20.32 -15.11
C LYS A 81 -25.85 -20.08 -16.59
N LYS A 82 -25.79 -18.83 -17.05
CA LYS A 82 -25.70 -18.52 -18.47
C LYS A 82 -24.61 -19.46 -19.01
N LYS A 83 -24.88 -20.17 -20.10
CA LYS A 83 -23.82 -20.80 -20.89
C LYS A 83 -22.97 -19.64 -21.39
N VAL A 84 -22.00 -19.23 -20.58
CA VAL A 84 -20.90 -18.39 -21.03
C VAL A 84 -20.22 -19.23 -22.11
N ASP A 85 -19.99 -18.65 -23.28
CA ASP A 85 -19.31 -19.38 -24.33
C ASP A 85 -18.02 -19.94 -23.76
N LYS A 86 -17.71 -21.20 -24.08
CA LYS A 86 -16.54 -21.91 -23.54
C LYS A 86 -15.25 -21.12 -23.75
N ILE A 87 -15.25 -20.26 -24.77
CA ILE A 87 -14.21 -19.31 -25.15
C ILE A 87 -14.11 -18.16 -24.14
N ASP A 88 -15.22 -17.53 -23.74
CA ASP A 88 -15.23 -16.40 -22.78
C ASP A 88 -14.88 -16.86 -21.37
N GLU A 89 -15.34 -18.04 -20.94
CA GLU A 89 -14.90 -18.65 -19.67
C GLU A 89 -13.39 -18.94 -19.67
N GLN A 90 -12.87 -19.42 -20.80
CA GLN A 90 -11.42 -19.64 -20.94
C GLN A 90 -10.64 -18.33 -20.98
N ARG A 91 -11.19 -17.28 -21.62
CA ARG A 91 -10.58 -15.94 -21.69
C ARG A 91 -10.53 -15.30 -20.31
N PHE A 92 -11.63 -15.35 -19.56
CA PHE A 92 -11.70 -14.85 -18.19
C PHE A 92 -10.75 -15.62 -17.25
N LYS A 93 -10.65 -16.94 -17.39
CA LYS A 93 -9.65 -17.75 -16.64
C LYS A 93 -8.21 -17.40 -17.01
N ARG A 94 -7.93 -17.01 -18.26
CA ARG A 94 -6.60 -16.51 -18.66
C ARG A 94 -6.35 -15.13 -18.07
N GLU A 95 -7.30 -14.21 -18.14
CA GLU A 95 -7.20 -12.89 -17.54
C GLU A 95 -6.99 -12.97 -16.02
N GLN A 96 -7.70 -13.86 -15.32
CA GLN A 96 -7.46 -14.11 -13.89
C GLN A 96 -6.05 -14.66 -13.63
N LYS A 97 -5.55 -15.59 -14.46
CA LYS A 97 -4.18 -16.10 -14.32
C LYS A 97 -3.14 -15.01 -14.60
N ASP A 98 -3.36 -14.18 -15.60
CA ASP A 98 -2.48 -13.06 -15.95
C ASP A 98 -2.45 -12.03 -14.81
N LEU A 99 -3.61 -11.68 -14.25
CA LEU A 99 -3.71 -10.80 -13.08
C LEU A 99 -3.02 -11.39 -11.85
N ILE A 100 -3.20 -12.69 -11.59
CA ILE A 100 -2.52 -13.39 -10.49
C ILE A 100 -1.00 -13.37 -10.71
N SER A 101 -0.54 -13.59 -11.94
CA SER A 101 0.89 -13.52 -12.29
C SER A 101 1.45 -12.12 -12.07
N GLU A 102 0.76 -11.07 -12.54
CA GLU A 102 1.14 -9.67 -12.32
C GLU A 102 1.18 -9.31 -10.82
N LEU A 103 0.24 -9.81 -10.03
CA LEU A 103 0.24 -9.62 -8.57
C LEU A 103 1.42 -10.34 -7.91
N PHE A 104 1.78 -11.54 -8.37
CA PHE A 104 2.96 -12.25 -7.87
C PHE A 104 4.26 -11.54 -8.22
N GLU A 105 4.39 -11.03 -9.44
CA GLU A 105 5.55 -10.23 -9.88
C GLU A 105 5.71 -8.97 -9.03
N LYS A 106 4.64 -8.17 -8.87
CA LYS A 106 4.67 -6.98 -8.01
C LYS A 106 4.97 -7.31 -6.55
N LYS A 107 4.47 -8.44 -6.05
CA LYS A 107 4.76 -8.90 -4.69
C LYS A 107 6.25 -9.26 -4.53
N GLU A 108 6.85 -9.87 -5.54
CA GLU A 108 8.27 -10.21 -5.52
C GLU A 108 9.15 -8.96 -5.67
N GLU A 109 8.79 -8.01 -6.53
CA GLU A 109 9.45 -6.70 -6.62
C GLU A 109 9.43 -5.97 -5.28
N LEU A 110 8.27 -5.92 -4.60
CA LEU A 110 8.15 -5.35 -3.26
C LEU A 110 8.99 -6.11 -2.23
N ARG A 111 9.11 -7.43 -2.34
CA ARG A 111 9.96 -8.24 -1.47
C ARG A 111 11.43 -7.89 -1.68
N ILE A 112 11.88 -7.82 -2.93
CA ILE A 112 13.27 -7.46 -3.29
C ILE A 112 13.59 -6.05 -2.80
N ALA A 113 12.73 -5.06 -3.08
CA ALA A 113 12.91 -3.69 -2.64
C ALA A 113 12.99 -3.57 -1.10
N LYS A 114 12.16 -4.34 -0.36
CA LYS A 114 12.27 -4.41 1.09
C LYS A 114 13.59 -5.04 1.54
N VAL A 115 14.01 -6.14 0.92
CA VAL A 115 15.28 -6.80 1.27
C VAL A 115 16.47 -5.87 0.99
N GLU A 116 16.46 -5.13 -0.11
CA GLU A 116 17.50 -4.15 -0.45
C GLU A 116 17.51 -2.97 0.51
N SER A 117 16.34 -2.43 0.89
CA SER A 117 16.27 -1.37 1.89
C SER A 117 16.77 -1.84 3.26
N PHE A 118 16.46 -3.08 3.66
CA PHE A 118 17.03 -3.69 4.86
C PHE A 118 18.55 -3.87 4.78
N ARG A 119 19.10 -4.28 3.62
CA ARG A 119 20.55 -4.40 3.42
C ARG A 119 21.24 -3.04 3.54
N ASN A 120 20.67 -2.00 2.95
CA ASN A 120 21.20 -0.63 3.04
C ASN A 120 21.17 -0.13 4.49
N LYS A 121 20.03 -0.26 5.18
CA LYS A 121 19.91 0.08 6.60
C LYS A 121 20.92 -0.70 7.46
N LYS A 122 21.14 -1.99 7.20
CA LYS A 122 22.15 -2.80 7.91
C LYS A 122 23.57 -2.27 7.72
N LEU A 123 23.95 -1.84 6.51
CA LEU A 123 25.27 -1.26 6.25
C LEU A 123 25.48 0.05 7.03
N VAL A 124 24.48 0.93 7.03
CA VAL A 124 24.51 2.19 7.78
C VAL A 124 24.57 1.92 9.28
N MET A 125 23.79 0.96 9.78
CA MET A 125 23.81 0.56 11.20
C MET A 125 25.17 0.03 11.64
N ASN A 126 25.84 -0.77 10.80
CA ASN A 126 27.19 -1.26 11.08
C ASN A 126 28.22 -0.12 11.12
N ARG A 127 28.08 0.88 10.23
CA ARG A 127 28.95 2.06 10.22
C ARG A 127 28.72 2.91 11.47
N LEU A 128 27.47 3.23 11.78
CA LEU A 128 27.07 3.95 13.00
C LEU A 128 27.62 3.27 14.26
N GLY A 129 27.47 1.94 14.37
CA GLY A 129 27.95 1.18 15.51
C GLY A 129 29.47 1.30 15.72
N LYS A 130 30.26 1.34 14.64
CA LYS A 130 31.71 1.58 14.70
C LYS A 130 32.03 3.01 15.11
N THR A 131 31.31 3.99 14.57
CA THR A 131 31.49 5.41 14.94
C THR A 131 31.19 5.62 16.42
N ILE A 132 30.11 5.04 16.94
CA ILE A 132 29.76 5.08 18.37
C ILE A 132 30.84 4.41 19.22
N GLU A 133 31.35 3.23 18.82
CA GLU A 133 32.45 2.57 19.54
C GLU A 133 33.72 3.44 19.61
N LEU A 134 34.04 4.14 18.52
CA LEU A 134 35.16 5.08 18.50
C LEU A 134 34.91 6.29 19.40
N ILE A 135 33.70 6.86 19.39
CA ILE A 135 33.32 7.95 20.30
C ILE A 135 33.49 7.50 21.76
N VAL A 136 32.97 6.32 22.11
CA VAL A 136 33.11 5.74 23.45
C VAL A 136 34.58 5.66 23.87
N LYS A 137 35.46 5.13 23.00
CA LYS A 137 36.90 5.05 23.28
C LYS A 137 37.56 6.42 23.43
N LEU A 138 37.21 7.37 22.57
CA LEU A 138 37.75 8.74 22.61
C LEU A 138 37.31 9.49 23.86
N GLU A 139 36.06 9.33 24.30
CA GLU A 139 35.57 9.96 25.52
C GLU A 139 36.20 9.37 26.78
N ILE A 140 36.43 8.04 26.83
CA ILE A 140 37.20 7.41 27.92
C ILE A 140 38.62 8.01 27.96
N SER A 141 39.32 8.02 26.82
CA SER A 141 40.65 8.63 26.75
C SER A 141 40.66 10.13 27.06
N PHE A 142 39.59 10.85 26.74
CA PHE A 142 39.48 12.28 27.04
C PHE A 142 39.34 12.58 28.53
N ASP A 143 38.68 11.69 29.28
CA ASP A 143 38.53 11.81 30.73
C ASP A 143 39.83 11.49 31.46
N ASP A 144 40.64 10.56 30.94
CA ASP A 144 41.94 10.17 31.49
C ASP A 144 43.10 11.12 31.09
N GLU A 145 42.92 11.96 30.06
CA GLU A 145 44.00 12.78 29.49
C GLU A 145 44.28 14.06 30.28
N GLY A 146 45.43 14.08 30.96
CA GLY A 146 45.90 15.24 31.72
C GLY A 146 46.50 16.38 30.87
N LYS A 147 46.97 16.10 29.64
CA LYS A 147 47.63 17.13 28.80
C LYS A 147 46.62 17.91 27.96
N ARG A 148 46.60 19.23 28.15
CA ARG A 148 45.67 20.16 27.46
C ARG A 148 45.73 20.09 25.92
N GLU A 149 46.92 19.90 25.34
CA GLU A 149 47.08 19.81 23.89
C GLU A 149 46.46 18.52 23.32
N GLN A 150 46.66 17.38 23.98
CA GLN A 150 46.06 16.10 23.59
C GLN A 150 44.54 16.14 23.76
N ARG A 151 44.07 16.79 24.83
CA ARG A 151 42.63 17.01 25.08
C ARG A 151 41.96 17.85 24.00
N SER A 152 42.65 18.84 23.42
CA SER A 152 42.13 19.61 22.27
C SER A 152 41.99 18.73 21.03
N LYS A 153 43.00 17.91 20.71
CA LYS A 153 42.96 16.99 19.57
C LYS A 153 41.84 15.96 19.70
N LEU A 154 41.63 15.44 20.91
CA LEU A 154 40.53 14.50 21.20
C LEU A 154 39.16 15.17 21.02
N ARG A 155 39.01 16.44 21.40
CA ARG A 155 37.76 17.20 21.19
C ARG A 155 37.44 17.36 19.71
N ASP A 156 38.41 17.73 18.88
CA ASP A 156 38.22 17.89 17.43
C ASP A 156 37.83 16.55 16.77
N GLN A 157 38.43 15.45 17.24
CA GLN A 157 38.06 14.11 16.79
C GLN A 157 36.63 13.73 17.22
N LEU A 158 36.25 14.00 18.48
CA LEU A 158 34.90 13.76 18.98
C LEU A 158 33.85 14.54 18.19
N GLU A 159 34.12 15.80 17.84
CA GLU A 159 33.21 16.61 17.01
C GLU A 159 33.05 16.01 15.61
N THR A 160 34.16 15.63 14.98
CA THR A 160 34.13 14.98 13.65
C THR A 160 33.33 13.68 13.68
N ARG A 161 33.56 12.82 14.67
CA ARG A 161 32.83 11.56 14.84
C ARG A 161 31.37 11.77 15.22
N GLY A 162 31.07 12.79 16.01
CA GLY A 162 29.71 13.18 16.38
C GLY A 162 28.88 13.54 15.15
N LEU A 163 29.44 14.32 14.21
CA LEU A 163 28.78 14.65 12.94
C LEU A 163 28.58 13.42 12.04
N GLU A 164 29.56 12.51 11.98
CA GLU A 164 29.41 11.23 11.26
C GLU A 164 28.28 10.38 11.86
N ALA A 165 28.23 10.27 13.18
CA ALA A 165 27.21 9.51 13.89
C ALA A 165 25.82 10.13 13.72
N ALA A 166 25.71 11.46 13.80
CA ALA A 166 24.44 12.17 13.60
C ALA A 166 23.87 11.92 12.19
N ARG A 167 24.71 12.00 11.15
CA ARG A 167 24.31 11.72 9.77
C ARG A 167 23.77 10.30 9.60
N ASP A 168 24.47 9.32 10.14
CA ASP A 168 24.06 7.90 10.03
C ASP A 168 22.83 7.59 10.87
N HIS A 169 22.69 8.24 12.02
CA HIS A 169 21.53 8.12 12.91
C HIS A 169 20.26 8.68 12.26
N GLU A 170 20.36 9.84 11.58
CA GLU A 170 19.28 10.44 10.81
C GLU A 170 18.88 9.55 9.61
N MET A 171 19.86 9.00 8.89
CA MET A 171 19.61 8.08 7.76
C MET A 171 18.88 6.79 8.18
N LEU A 172 18.98 6.41 9.46
CA LEU A 172 18.29 5.25 10.02
C LEU A 172 16.94 5.60 10.67
N GLU A 173 16.60 6.89 10.76
CA GLU A 173 15.37 7.38 11.40
C GLU A 173 15.23 6.91 12.86
N LEU A 174 16.35 6.84 13.58
CA LEU A 174 16.38 6.39 14.98
C LEU A 174 15.86 7.48 15.91
N VAL A 175 15.20 7.07 17.00
CA VAL A 175 14.70 7.97 18.05
C VAL A 175 15.83 8.32 19.02
N GLY A 176 15.90 9.59 19.40
CA GLY A 176 16.91 10.09 20.34
C GLY A 176 18.13 10.66 19.64
N THR A 177 19.24 10.73 20.36
CA THR A 177 20.51 11.25 19.87
C THR A 177 21.58 10.15 19.84
N PRO A 178 22.60 10.25 18.97
CA PRO A 178 23.75 9.37 19.03
C PRO A 178 24.43 9.35 20.40
N GLN A 179 24.42 10.48 21.11
CA GLN A 179 25.00 10.60 22.45
C GLN A 179 24.26 9.74 23.47
N ASP A 180 22.95 9.54 23.36
CA ASP A 180 22.19 8.66 24.25
C ASP A 180 22.72 7.21 24.18
N ILE A 181 23.13 6.76 22.99
CA ILE A 181 23.71 5.43 22.78
C ILE A 181 25.13 5.35 23.36
N VAL A 182 25.91 6.42 23.22
CA VAL A 182 27.25 6.54 23.81
C VAL A 182 27.17 6.52 25.33
N ASP A 183 26.31 7.35 25.91
CA ASP A 183 26.06 7.44 27.34
C ASP A 183 25.52 6.12 27.91
N PHE A 184 24.60 5.46 27.19
CA PHE A 184 24.17 4.11 27.57
C PHE A 184 25.34 3.15 27.63
N ARG A 185 26.22 3.13 26.62
CA ARG A 185 27.38 2.22 26.59
C ARG A 185 28.46 2.55 27.63
N ARG A 186 28.65 3.82 27.97
CA ARG A 186 29.69 4.27 28.92
C ARG A 186 29.24 4.25 30.36
N LYS A 187 28.01 4.69 30.64
CA LYS A 187 27.52 4.98 31.99
C LYS A 187 26.58 3.89 32.49
N LEU A 188 25.69 3.39 31.63
CA LEU A 188 24.63 2.46 32.05
C LEU A 188 25.01 1.00 31.85
N ALA A 189 25.60 0.65 30.70
CA ALA A 189 25.95 -0.72 30.36
C ALA A 189 26.98 -1.34 31.32
N PRO A 190 28.02 -0.62 31.80
CA PRO A 190 28.88 -1.13 32.85
C PRO A 190 28.09 -1.40 34.14
N VAL A 191 27.28 -0.46 34.62
CA VAL A 191 26.47 -0.67 35.84
C VAL A 191 25.50 -1.86 35.72
N LEU A 192 24.96 -2.12 34.52
CA LEU A 192 24.07 -3.25 34.28
C LEU A 192 24.81 -4.59 34.12
N CYS A 193 26.05 -4.56 33.65
CA CYS A 193 26.87 -5.74 33.40
C CYS A 193 27.80 -6.07 34.58
N MET A 194 28.13 -5.10 35.42
CA MET A 194 28.99 -5.26 36.58
C MET A 194 28.12 -5.59 37.80
N TYR A 195 28.49 -6.62 38.54
CA TYR A 195 27.88 -6.94 39.83
C TYR A 195 28.64 -6.18 40.91
N ALA A 196 27.93 -5.51 41.82
CA ALA A 196 28.56 -5.08 43.06
C ALA A 196 28.74 -6.30 43.98
N CYS A 197 29.92 -6.47 44.56
CA CYS A 197 30.15 -7.49 45.59
C CYS A 197 29.19 -7.25 46.78
N PRO A 198 28.43 -8.27 47.24
CA PRO A 198 27.53 -8.13 48.39
C PRO A 198 28.25 -7.78 49.70
N SER A 199 29.53 -8.16 49.82
CA SER A 199 30.32 -7.99 51.04
C SER A 199 31.05 -6.65 51.09
N CYS A 200 31.79 -6.28 50.04
CA CYS A 200 32.60 -5.06 50.03
C CYS A 200 32.02 -3.92 49.17
N GLY A 201 31.02 -4.20 48.32
CA GLY A 201 30.38 -3.18 47.47
C GLY A 201 31.18 -2.78 46.22
N GLU A 202 32.36 -3.37 46.01
CA GLU A 202 33.19 -3.08 44.84
C GLU A 202 32.59 -3.62 43.54
N GLU A 203 32.86 -2.92 42.43
CA GLU A 203 32.37 -3.28 41.09
C GLU A 203 33.13 -4.47 40.52
N MET A 204 32.40 -5.48 40.05
CA MET A 204 33.00 -6.72 39.55
C MET A 204 32.41 -7.13 38.21
N ASP A 205 33.26 -7.64 37.31
CA ASP A 205 32.81 -8.27 36.06
C ASP A 205 32.40 -9.73 36.32
N PRO A 206 31.11 -10.11 36.17
CA PRO A 206 30.65 -11.48 36.36
C PRO A 206 31.32 -12.49 35.43
N ARG A 207 31.84 -12.06 34.27
CA ARG A 207 32.53 -12.97 33.32
C ARG A 207 33.92 -13.38 33.83
N GLY A 208 34.63 -12.45 34.44
CA GLY A 208 35.96 -12.68 35.02
C GLY A 208 35.91 -13.21 36.45
N SER A 209 34.76 -13.08 37.11
CA SER A 209 34.57 -13.43 38.53
C SER A 209 33.84 -14.76 38.72
N ASN A 210 33.55 -15.53 37.67
CA ASN A 210 32.86 -16.82 37.80
C ASN A 210 33.81 -17.91 38.30
N ILE A 211 33.37 -18.71 39.28
CA ILE A 211 34.14 -19.84 39.81
C ILE A 211 34.13 -20.98 38.78
N VAL A 212 35.27 -21.20 38.14
CA VAL A 212 35.42 -22.14 37.02
C VAL A 212 35.22 -23.61 37.43
N GLU A 213 35.37 -23.92 38.72
CA GLU A 213 35.27 -25.29 39.24
C GLU A 213 33.87 -25.90 39.09
N ASN A 214 32.81 -25.09 39.05
CA ASN A 214 31.44 -25.56 38.81
C ASN A 214 30.72 -24.71 37.76
N PRO A 215 30.88 -25.02 36.46
CA PRO A 215 30.30 -24.22 35.37
C PRO A 215 28.77 -24.24 35.31
N ASN A 216 28.11 -25.07 36.11
CA ASN A 216 26.65 -25.16 36.22
C ASN A 216 26.09 -24.38 37.41
N ASP A 217 26.94 -23.79 38.25
CA ASP A 217 26.55 -22.97 39.39
C ASP A 217 26.73 -21.48 39.05
N PHE A 218 25.90 -20.62 39.65
CA PHE A 218 25.95 -19.17 39.49
C PHE A 218 26.69 -18.53 40.67
N SER A 219 27.89 -19.07 40.94
CA SER A 219 28.78 -18.66 42.01
C SER A 219 29.89 -17.75 41.48
N PHE A 220 30.13 -16.64 42.18
CA PHE A 220 31.14 -15.65 41.83
C PHE A 220 32.14 -15.48 42.96
N ILE A 221 33.38 -15.15 42.64
CA ILE A 221 34.41 -14.76 43.59
C ILE A 221 34.73 -13.27 43.42
N CYS A 222 34.78 -12.54 44.52
CA CYS A 222 35.27 -11.17 44.50
C CYS A 222 36.79 -11.14 44.47
N TRP A 223 37.39 -10.46 43.49
CA TRP A 223 38.85 -10.35 43.41
C TRP A 223 39.45 -9.36 44.41
N ASP A 224 38.64 -8.47 45.01
CA ASP A 224 39.12 -7.49 46.00
C ASP A 224 39.03 -8.00 47.43
N CYS A 225 37.94 -8.69 47.79
CA CYS A 225 37.74 -9.23 49.14
C CYS A 225 37.84 -10.76 49.22
N GLU A 226 38.12 -11.43 48.09
CA GLU A 226 38.26 -12.89 47.97
C GLU A 226 37.04 -13.69 48.43
N GLU A 227 35.90 -13.03 48.63
CA GLU A 227 34.69 -13.68 49.12
C GLU A 227 33.87 -14.27 47.96
N GLU A 228 33.52 -15.54 48.13
CA GLU A 228 32.66 -16.28 47.21
C GLU A 228 31.19 -16.06 47.58
N PHE A 229 30.37 -15.76 46.59
CA PHE A 229 28.92 -15.59 46.79
C PHE A 229 28.13 -16.02 45.56
N HIS A 230 26.88 -16.40 45.78
CA HIS A 230 25.94 -16.75 44.72
C HIS A 230 25.14 -15.53 44.25
N ALA A 231 24.73 -15.52 42.98
CA ALA A 231 23.76 -14.54 42.52
C ALA A 231 22.48 -14.60 43.37
N PRO A 232 21.91 -13.45 43.79
CA PRO A 232 20.67 -13.42 44.59
C PRO A 232 19.48 -14.15 43.96
N MET A 233 19.47 -14.25 42.62
CA MET A 233 18.44 -14.99 41.91
C MET A 233 18.65 -16.51 41.97
N ALA A 234 19.91 -16.95 42.00
CA ALA A 234 20.25 -18.37 42.12
C ALA A 234 19.88 -18.89 43.51
N THR A 235 20.24 -18.15 44.57
CA THR A 235 19.84 -18.50 45.94
C THR A 235 18.33 -18.60 46.10
N PHE A 236 17.59 -17.63 45.54
CA PHE A 236 16.12 -17.66 45.57
C PHE A 236 15.53 -18.86 44.82
N VAL A 237 16.10 -19.23 43.66
CA VAL A 237 15.65 -20.39 42.88
C VAL A 237 15.96 -21.68 43.62
N ASP A 238 17.18 -21.83 44.15
CA ASP A 238 17.59 -23.01 44.91
C ASP A 238 16.76 -23.17 46.19
N ASP A 239 16.52 -22.10 46.93
CA ASP A 239 15.62 -22.12 48.08
C ASP A 239 14.23 -22.59 47.66
N ARG A 240 13.71 -22.13 46.52
CA ARG A 240 12.36 -22.48 46.08
C ARG A 240 12.26 -23.92 45.54
N LEU A 241 13.32 -24.42 44.92
CA LEU A 241 13.45 -25.80 44.46
C LEU A 241 13.61 -26.77 45.65
N ASN A 242 14.45 -26.42 46.63
CA ASN A 242 14.72 -27.22 47.82
C ASN A 242 13.55 -27.23 48.81
N ASN A 243 12.76 -26.15 48.87
CA ASN A 243 11.56 -26.05 49.72
C ASN A 243 10.36 -26.87 49.20
N GLY A 244 10.53 -27.75 48.20
CA GLY A 244 9.53 -28.75 47.81
C GLY A 244 8.32 -28.22 47.04
N ASN A 245 8.27 -26.93 46.71
CA ASN A 245 7.20 -26.30 45.91
C ASN A 245 7.40 -26.52 44.40
N LEU A 246 7.84 -27.71 43.99
CA LEU A 246 7.96 -28.09 42.59
C LEU A 246 6.56 -28.28 42.01
N ILE A 247 6.25 -27.53 40.96
CA ILE A 247 5.02 -27.72 40.19
C ILE A 247 5.16 -29.06 39.47
N LYS A 248 4.45 -30.09 39.96
CA LYS A 248 4.29 -31.35 39.23
C LYS A 248 3.34 -31.08 38.05
N ILE A 249 3.91 -31.00 36.85
CA ILE A 249 3.15 -30.90 35.61
C ILE A 249 2.82 -32.32 35.18
N ASP A 250 1.53 -32.65 35.14
CA ASP A 250 1.04 -33.90 34.57
C ASP A 250 1.06 -33.77 33.04
N PRO A 251 1.84 -34.61 32.32
CA PRO A 251 1.99 -34.52 30.86
C PRO A 251 0.68 -34.77 30.10
N ASP A 252 -0.33 -35.36 30.73
CA ASP A 252 -1.62 -35.67 30.09
C ASP A 252 -2.69 -34.59 30.34
N ILE A 253 -2.39 -33.54 31.12
CA ILE A 253 -3.32 -32.45 31.37
C ILE A 253 -3.46 -31.57 30.12
N LYS A 254 -4.69 -31.49 29.60
CA LYS A 254 -5.06 -30.58 28.50
C LYS A 254 -4.80 -29.12 28.90
N PRO A 255 -4.46 -28.23 27.93
CA PRO A 255 -4.22 -26.82 28.20
C PRO A 255 -5.37 -26.19 28.99
N ARG A 256 -5.04 -25.50 30.09
CA ARG A 256 -6.03 -24.84 30.96
C ARG A 256 -6.78 -23.71 30.25
N HIS A 257 -6.15 -23.10 29.27
CA HIS A 257 -6.75 -22.08 28.42
C HIS A 257 -7.25 -22.67 27.10
N LYS A 258 -8.38 -22.15 26.63
CA LYS A 258 -8.98 -22.54 25.35
C LYS A 258 -7.99 -22.22 24.22
N VAL A 259 -7.36 -23.25 23.66
CA VAL A 259 -6.48 -23.10 22.50
C VAL A 259 -7.29 -22.53 21.34
N VAL A 260 -7.01 -21.27 20.98
CA VAL A 260 -7.62 -20.64 19.81
C VAL A 260 -7.05 -21.33 18.59
N LYS A 261 -7.89 -22.13 17.93
CA LYS A 261 -7.50 -22.75 16.66
C LYS A 261 -7.28 -21.64 15.63
N PRO A 262 -6.23 -21.73 14.79
CA PRO A 262 -6.06 -20.78 13.69
C PRO A 262 -7.34 -20.75 12.85
N PRO A 263 -7.75 -19.57 12.34
CA PRO A 263 -8.95 -19.45 11.54
C PRO A 263 -8.86 -20.40 10.34
N LYS A 264 -9.94 -21.15 10.09
CA LYS A 264 -10.03 -21.98 8.87
C LYS A 264 -9.81 -21.06 7.67
N LYS A 265 -8.98 -21.49 6.71
CA LYS A 265 -8.79 -20.78 5.43
C LYS A 265 -10.18 -20.52 4.84
N GLN A 266 -10.53 -19.24 4.68
CA GLN A 266 -11.82 -18.86 4.10
C GLN A 266 -11.82 -19.31 2.64
N THR A 267 -12.76 -20.21 2.30
CA THR A 267 -13.04 -20.57 0.91
C THR A 267 -13.96 -19.52 0.29
N ALA A 268 -13.98 -19.42 -1.04
CA ALA A 268 -14.78 -18.44 -1.78
C ALA A 268 -16.29 -18.49 -1.44
N ASP A 269 -16.78 -19.64 -0.97
CA ASP A 269 -18.17 -19.82 -0.56
C ASP A 269 -18.44 -19.17 0.80
N THR A 270 -17.52 -19.26 1.77
CA THR A 270 -17.62 -18.56 3.07
C THR A 270 -17.70 -17.04 2.93
N ILE A 271 -16.99 -16.46 1.96
CA ILE A 271 -16.98 -15.01 1.72
C ILE A 271 -18.33 -14.54 1.18
N LYS A 272 -18.95 -15.33 0.28
CA LYS A 272 -20.29 -15.03 -0.25
C LYS A 272 -21.36 -15.09 0.83
N ASP A 273 -21.27 -16.09 1.71
CA ASP A 273 -22.22 -16.24 2.81
C ASP A 273 -22.08 -15.10 3.83
N MET A 274 -20.86 -14.62 4.10
CA MET A 274 -20.65 -13.42 4.91
C MET A 274 -21.18 -12.15 4.24
N MET A 275 -20.94 -11.96 2.94
CA MET A 275 -21.46 -10.79 2.21
C MET A 275 -23.00 -10.79 2.15
N MET A 276 -23.64 -11.96 2.01
CA MET A 276 -25.10 -12.06 2.06
C MET A 276 -25.64 -11.73 3.45
N LYS A 277 -24.94 -12.18 4.50
CA LYS A 277 -25.35 -11.91 5.88
C LYS A 277 -25.17 -10.43 6.26
N ASP A 278 -24.08 -9.79 5.82
CA ASP A 278 -23.86 -8.36 6.04
C ASP A 278 -24.89 -7.51 5.28
N LEU A 279 -25.34 -7.95 4.09
CA LEU A 279 -26.43 -7.31 3.34
C LEU A 279 -27.79 -7.44 4.05
N GLU A 280 -28.04 -8.57 4.71
CA GLU A 280 -29.25 -8.80 5.51
C GLU A 280 -29.22 -8.01 6.83
N GLU A 281 -28.06 -7.89 7.48
CA GLU A 281 -27.89 -7.16 8.75
C GLU A 281 -27.93 -5.64 8.56
N THR A 282 -27.42 -5.12 7.44
CA THR A 282 -27.39 -3.67 7.17
C THR A 282 -28.68 -3.13 6.57
N GLY A 283 -29.56 -3.98 6.03
CA GLY A 283 -30.82 -3.57 5.39
C GLY A 283 -30.65 -2.64 4.18
N ALA A 284 -29.40 -2.40 3.75
CA ALA A 284 -29.07 -1.52 2.65
C ALA A 284 -29.36 -2.22 1.33
N SER A 285 -29.99 -1.49 0.40
CA SER A 285 -30.18 -2.02 -0.94
C SER A 285 -28.83 -2.12 -1.65
N ALA A 286 -28.66 -3.13 -2.51
CA ALA A 286 -27.43 -3.28 -3.30
C ALA A 286 -27.12 -2.03 -4.14
N GLU A 287 -28.12 -1.22 -4.46
CA GLU A 287 -27.99 0.07 -5.15
C GLU A 287 -27.31 1.13 -4.27
N GLU A 288 -27.59 1.19 -2.97
CA GLU A 288 -26.96 2.14 -2.04
C GLU A 288 -25.50 1.78 -1.75
N MET A 289 -25.20 0.49 -1.63
CA MET A 289 -23.82 0.01 -1.44
C MET A 289 -22.99 0.16 -2.72
N ALA A 290 -23.58 -0.05 -3.90
CA ALA A 290 -22.93 0.24 -5.17
C ALA A 290 -22.71 1.74 -5.36
N ALA A 291 -23.69 2.58 -5.04
CA ALA A 291 -23.55 4.04 -5.10
C ALA A 291 -22.50 4.56 -4.10
N ALA A 292 -22.40 3.98 -2.90
CA ALA A 292 -21.37 4.31 -1.93
C ALA A 292 -19.97 3.84 -2.38
N ALA A 293 -19.87 2.68 -3.02
CA ALA A 293 -18.62 2.17 -3.59
C ALA A 293 -18.17 3.00 -4.81
N GLU A 294 -19.09 3.38 -5.70
CA GLU A 294 -18.82 4.28 -6.83
C GLU A 294 -18.46 5.70 -6.35
N ALA A 295 -19.14 6.21 -5.32
CA ALA A 295 -18.77 7.47 -4.67
C ALA A 295 -17.38 7.38 -4.03
N SER A 296 -17.01 6.22 -3.47
CA SER A 296 -15.68 5.97 -2.91
C SER A 296 -14.61 5.81 -4.00
N GLU A 297 -14.95 5.29 -5.18
CA GLU A 297 -14.04 5.22 -6.32
C GLU A 297 -13.80 6.62 -6.91
N LEU A 298 -14.84 7.49 -6.90
CA LEU A 298 -14.73 8.89 -7.29
C LEU A 298 -13.88 9.74 -6.32
N THR A 299 -13.74 9.32 -5.05
CA THR A 299 -12.84 9.99 -4.08
C THR A 299 -11.36 9.67 -4.30
N GLY A 300 -11.03 8.83 -5.28
CA GLY A 300 -9.68 8.40 -5.61
C GLY A 300 -8.88 9.31 -6.55
N GLY A 301 -9.32 10.53 -6.89
CA GLY A 301 -8.49 11.61 -7.48
C GLY A 301 -7.66 11.33 -8.75
N LEU A 302 -7.71 10.13 -9.32
CA LEU A 302 -6.90 9.68 -10.45
C LEU A 302 -7.72 9.79 -11.74
N MET A 303 -7.15 10.45 -12.73
CA MET A 303 -7.75 10.64 -14.05
C MET A 303 -7.68 9.35 -14.85
N SER A 304 -8.65 9.10 -15.73
CA SER A 304 -8.61 7.91 -16.57
C SER A 304 -7.47 7.98 -17.60
N ILE A 305 -6.97 6.81 -18.02
CA ILE A 305 -5.83 6.71 -18.96
C ILE A 305 -6.14 7.38 -20.30
N ASP A 306 -7.34 7.20 -20.83
CA ASP A 306 -7.73 7.75 -22.12
C ASP A 306 -7.90 9.29 -22.05
N GLU A 307 -8.44 9.81 -20.93
CA GLU A 307 -8.52 11.27 -20.69
C GLU A 307 -7.15 11.93 -20.61
N TRP A 308 -6.18 11.32 -19.93
CA TRP A 308 -4.81 11.86 -19.87
C TRP A 308 -4.16 11.90 -21.26
N ILE A 309 -4.35 10.86 -22.09
CA ILE A 309 -3.79 10.79 -23.45
C ILE A 309 -4.37 11.92 -24.31
N ASP A 310 -5.68 12.12 -24.28
CA ASP A 310 -6.34 13.14 -25.07
C ASP A 310 -5.98 14.56 -24.60
N GLN A 311 -5.90 14.81 -23.29
CA GLN A 311 -5.47 16.10 -22.75
C GLN A 311 -4.01 16.44 -23.12
N THR A 312 -3.11 15.47 -23.01
CA THR A 312 -1.68 15.68 -23.32
C THR A 312 -1.48 15.95 -24.81
N LEU A 313 -2.20 15.22 -25.68
CA LEU A 313 -2.17 15.47 -27.12
C LEU A 313 -2.82 16.80 -27.50
N ALA A 314 -3.92 17.19 -26.84
CA ALA A 314 -4.56 18.48 -27.09
C ALA A 314 -3.65 19.66 -26.68
N ALA A 315 -2.87 19.51 -25.61
CA ALA A 315 -1.99 20.57 -25.12
C ALA A 315 -0.68 20.71 -25.92
N LYS A 316 -0.06 19.58 -26.30
CA LYS A 316 1.29 19.58 -26.89
C LYS A 316 1.36 19.08 -28.33
N GLY A 317 0.33 18.39 -28.84
CA GLY A 317 0.34 17.72 -30.15
C GLY A 317 1.17 16.43 -30.20
N TYR A 318 1.90 16.10 -29.14
CA TYR A 318 2.72 14.90 -29.03
C TYR A 318 2.88 14.46 -27.57
N ILE A 319 3.27 13.20 -27.35
CA ILE A 319 3.62 12.68 -26.02
C ILE A 319 5.09 12.24 -26.03
N GLN A 320 5.93 12.93 -25.27
CA GLN A 320 7.36 12.58 -25.09
C GLN A 320 7.53 11.39 -24.14
N ALA A 321 8.17 10.32 -24.59
CA ALA A 321 8.16 9.04 -23.89
C ALA A 321 8.92 9.00 -22.55
N GLN A 322 9.88 9.90 -22.33
CA GLN A 322 10.64 9.96 -21.07
C GLN A 322 10.02 10.97 -20.10
N GLU A 323 9.71 12.18 -20.57
CA GLU A 323 9.23 13.28 -19.73
C GLU A 323 7.78 13.06 -19.24
N HIS A 324 6.90 12.56 -20.12
CA HIS A 324 5.49 12.36 -19.77
C HIS A 324 5.21 11.02 -19.10
N ARG A 325 6.25 10.18 -18.91
CA ARG A 325 6.08 8.86 -18.30
C ARG A 325 5.80 8.94 -16.81
N GLU A 326 6.44 9.88 -16.12
CA GLU A 326 6.24 10.09 -14.69
C GLU A 326 4.88 10.75 -14.42
N ASP A 327 4.52 11.76 -15.21
CA ASP A 327 3.20 12.40 -15.17
C ASP A 327 2.06 11.41 -15.44
N PHE A 328 2.23 10.52 -16.41
CA PHE A 328 1.28 9.42 -16.67
C PHE A 328 1.07 8.53 -15.44
N ILE A 329 2.13 8.18 -14.72
CA ILE A 329 2.05 7.31 -13.53
C ILE A 329 1.34 8.05 -12.38
N LEU A 330 1.68 9.32 -12.17
CA LEU A 330 1.09 10.16 -11.13
C LEU A 330 -0.39 10.43 -11.37
N ALA A 331 -0.77 10.73 -12.62
CA ALA A 331 -2.15 11.10 -12.96
C ALA A 331 -3.10 9.90 -13.07
N THR A 332 -2.60 8.75 -13.52
CA THR A 332 -3.46 7.57 -13.84
C THR A 332 -3.24 6.37 -12.92
N GLY A 333 -2.18 6.37 -12.10
CA GLY A 333 -1.80 5.22 -11.25
C GLY A 333 -1.33 4.00 -12.05
N ALA A 334 -1.22 4.10 -13.38
CA ALA A 334 -0.84 3.00 -14.25
C ALA A 334 0.68 2.75 -14.21
N GLY A 335 1.08 1.47 -14.17
CA GLY A 335 2.48 1.09 -14.06
C GLY A 335 3.34 1.51 -15.26
N ALA A 336 4.57 1.97 -14.97
CA ALA A 336 5.54 2.49 -15.95
C ALA A 336 5.85 1.54 -17.13
N THR A 337 5.76 0.22 -16.90
CA THR A 337 6.01 -0.82 -17.93
C THR A 337 4.91 -0.90 -18.97
N LYS A 338 3.70 -0.41 -18.66
CA LYS A 338 2.53 -0.45 -19.55
C LYS A 338 2.36 0.83 -20.40
N PHE A 339 3.14 1.88 -20.15
CA PHE A 339 3.08 3.16 -20.89
C PHE A 339 3.10 2.97 -22.42
N ASN A 340 4.13 2.28 -22.93
CA ASN A 340 4.28 2.03 -24.37
C ASN A 340 3.15 1.15 -24.96
N LYS A 341 2.56 0.27 -24.15
CA LYS A 341 1.47 -0.60 -24.58
C LYS A 341 0.18 0.21 -24.72
N TRP A 342 -0.06 1.16 -23.81
CA TRP A 342 -1.19 2.07 -23.86
C TRP A 342 -1.12 3.06 -25.03
N MET A 343 0.04 3.67 -25.30
CA MET A 343 0.19 4.55 -26.47
C MET A 343 -0.09 3.81 -27.79
N LYS A 344 0.39 2.57 -27.94
CA LYS A 344 0.06 1.73 -29.11
C LYS A 344 -1.42 1.38 -29.19
N LYS A 345 -2.06 1.08 -28.05
CA LYS A 345 -3.49 0.73 -27.98
C LYS A 345 -4.38 1.93 -28.33
N ALA A 346 -3.98 3.13 -27.93
CA ALA A 346 -4.60 4.40 -28.32
C ALA A 346 -4.29 4.82 -29.78
N GLY A 347 -3.61 3.98 -30.55
CA GLY A 347 -3.36 4.18 -31.98
C GLY A 347 -2.17 5.10 -32.31
N LEU A 348 -1.41 5.56 -31.31
CA LEU A 348 -0.24 6.41 -31.53
C LEU A 348 0.93 5.65 -32.15
N ARG A 349 1.79 6.35 -32.88
CA ARG A 349 3.04 5.81 -33.42
C ARG A 349 4.24 6.45 -32.74
N PHE A 350 5.24 5.64 -32.42
CA PHE A 350 6.48 6.08 -31.80
C PHE A 350 7.53 6.43 -32.86
N ASN A 351 8.03 7.65 -32.83
CA ASN A 351 9.18 8.06 -33.61
C ASN A 351 10.48 7.81 -32.82
N LYS A 352 11.31 6.89 -33.30
CA LYS A 352 12.57 6.51 -32.64
C LYS A 352 13.62 7.62 -32.63
N GLN A 353 13.55 8.57 -33.56
CA GLN A 353 14.53 9.66 -33.66
C GLN A 353 14.22 10.81 -32.69
N THR A 354 12.94 11.11 -32.49
CA THR A 354 12.51 12.22 -31.62
C THR A 354 12.08 11.77 -30.21
N GLY A 355 11.78 10.48 -30.03
CA GLY A 355 11.27 9.95 -28.76
C GLY A 355 9.79 10.27 -28.50
N GLN A 356 9.06 10.70 -29.53
CA GLN A 356 7.69 11.20 -29.42
C GLN A 356 6.65 10.18 -29.92
N TRP A 357 5.47 10.22 -29.31
CA TRP A 357 4.26 9.55 -29.78
C TRP A 357 3.28 10.56 -30.38
N THR A 358 2.85 10.33 -31.62
CA THR A 358 1.90 11.21 -32.36
C THR A 358 0.80 10.41 -33.05
N ARG A 359 -0.30 11.08 -33.41
CA ARG A 359 -1.35 10.51 -34.27
C ARG A 359 -0.90 10.55 -35.73
N TRP A 360 -1.36 9.58 -36.52
CA TRP A 360 -0.92 9.40 -37.92
C TRP A 360 -1.20 10.60 -38.84
N SER A 361 -2.11 11.50 -38.43
CA SER A 361 -2.44 12.74 -39.15
C SER A 361 -1.33 13.78 -39.16
N ASP A 362 -0.38 13.70 -38.23
CA ASP A 362 0.57 14.79 -37.95
C ASP A 362 1.95 14.53 -38.58
N ARG A 363 1.95 13.89 -39.75
CA ARG A 363 3.15 13.52 -40.51
C ARG A 363 3.40 14.44 -41.68
#